data_AF-A0A950LXR1-F1
#
_entry.id   AF-A0A950LXR1-F1
#
_cell.length_a   1.000
_cell.length_b   1.000
_cell.length_c   1.000
_cell.angle_alpha   90.00
_cell.angle_beta   90.00
_cell.angle_gamma   90.00
#
_symmetry.space_group_name_H-M   'P 1'
#
loop_
_entity.id
_entity.type
_entity.pdbx_description
1 polymer ?
#
loop_
_entity_poly.entity_id
_entity_poly.type
_entity_poly.pdbx_seq_one_letter_code
_entity_poly.pdbx_strand_id
1 'polypeptide(L)'
;MYLLCSATGVQGQGRAVAPPKTPVNRVYSPAVDAGDYVYVSGQGPRGPDGNLPENFAAQCRQALENIRSIIEAAGLSLEHVVYTQVYLEDTGKYPEVKRVFAKYFGESPPARAVLGVARLPDPPIEISAIAVRDLAGKRPVYPADCKSNDSGSPGMLTHNRLFVGGMLGSDCESGKLVDDPRAQVDLALDRMQEIVKAAG
;
A
#
# COMPACT_ATOMS: atom_id res chain seq x y z
N MET A 1 42.51 9.64 30.12
CA MET A 1 41.74 8.42 30.41
C MET A 1 40.31 8.64 29.96
N TYR A 2 39.87 7.84 29.00
CA TYR A 2 38.63 7.97 28.22
C TYR A 2 37.36 7.87 29.06
N LEU A 3 36.27 8.52 28.62
CA LEU A 3 34.97 7.85 28.51
C LEU A 3 34.14 8.51 27.39
N LEU A 4 34.26 7.97 26.18
CA LEU A 4 33.27 8.14 25.12
C LEU A 4 32.07 7.25 25.49
N CYS A 5 30.94 7.86 25.83
CA CYS A 5 29.69 7.13 25.99
C CYS A 5 29.10 6.91 24.60
N SER A 6 29.51 5.82 23.95
CA SER A 6 28.85 5.32 22.74
C SER A 6 27.48 4.81 23.15
N ALA A 7 26.43 5.58 22.87
CA ALA A 7 25.07 5.08 22.90
C ALA A 7 24.92 4.07 21.77
N THR A 8 25.16 2.79 22.06
CA THR A 8 24.71 1.69 21.22
C THR A 8 23.20 1.80 21.12
N GLY A 9 22.72 2.10 19.91
CA GLY A 9 21.31 2.23 19.60
C GLY A 9 20.54 1.00 20.06
N VAL A 10 19.39 1.22 20.68
CA VAL A 10 18.37 0.19 20.79
C VAL A 10 17.78 0.00 19.39
N GLN A 11 18.44 -0.81 18.57
CA GLN A 11 17.74 -1.49 17.48
C GLN A 11 16.99 -2.66 18.09
N GLY A 12 15.65 -2.68 17.99
CA GLY A 12 14.92 -3.95 18.13
C GLY A 12 13.61 -3.97 18.90
N GLN A 13 12.90 -2.86 19.12
CA GLN A 13 11.48 -2.96 19.48
C GLN A 13 10.66 -2.00 18.61
N GLY A 14 9.69 -2.56 17.87
CA GLY A 14 8.78 -1.78 17.05
C GLY A 14 8.00 -0.79 17.90
N ARG A 15 7.94 0.48 17.48
CA ARG A 15 7.22 1.54 18.19
C ARG A 15 5.82 1.68 17.61
N ALA A 16 4.79 1.61 18.45
CA ALA A 16 3.44 1.92 18.02
C ALA A 16 3.34 3.38 17.54
N VAL A 17 2.71 3.60 16.40
CA VAL A 17 2.43 4.93 15.84
C VAL A 17 0.92 5.12 15.80
N ALA A 18 0.47 6.26 16.32
CA ALA A 18 -0.93 6.66 16.31
C ALA A 18 -1.03 8.17 16.05
N PRO A 19 -1.90 8.62 15.13
CA PRO A 19 -2.22 10.03 14.97
C PRO A 19 -2.70 10.69 16.27
N PRO A 20 -2.50 12.00 16.47
CA PRO A 20 -2.95 12.71 17.68
C PRO A 20 -4.46 12.61 17.97
N LYS A 21 -5.28 12.47 16.91
CA LYS A 21 -6.75 12.34 17.01
C LYS A 21 -7.24 10.89 16.97
N THR A 22 -6.38 9.93 17.28
CA THR A 22 -6.78 8.51 17.29
C THR A 22 -7.74 8.25 18.45
N PRO A 23 -8.89 7.60 18.23
CA PRO A 23 -9.78 7.19 19.31
C PRO A 23 -9.05 6.33 20.35
N VAL A 24 -9.25 6.66 21.63
CA VAL A 24 -8.51 6.08 22.78
C VAL A 24 -8.82 4.59 23.00
N ASN A 25 -9.92 4.06 22.43
CA ASN A 25 -10.38 2.68 22.62
C ASN A 25 -10.14 1.77 21.39
N ARG A 26 -9.00 1.90 20.71
CA ARG A 26 -8.64 1.00 19.61
C ARG A 26 -7.96 -0.26 20.16
N VAL A 27 -8.43 -1.45 19.75
CA VAL A 27 -7.88 -2.75 20.18
C VAL A 27 -6.59 -3.15 19.45
N TYR A 28 -6.00 -2.24 18.67
CA TYR A 28 -4.77 -2.44 17.90
C TYR A 28 -4.03 -1.13 17.63
N SER A 29 -2.74 -1.22 17.32
CA SER A 29 -1.91 -0.07 16.91
C SER A 29 -2.22 0.37 15.47
N PRO A 30 -2.51 1.65 15.19
CA PRO A 30 -2.73 2.13 13.82
C PRO A 30 -1.55 1.83 12.88
N ALA A 31 -0.33 1.94 13.39
CA ALA A 31 0.86 1.43 12.75
C ALA A 31 1.92 0.98 13.76
N VAL A 32 2.91 0.24 13.27
CA VAL A 32 4.15 -0.09 13.97
C VAL A 32 5.33 0.40 13.15
N ASP A 33 6.15 1.24 13.76
CA ASP A 33 7.43 1.71 13.24
C ASP A 33 8.53 0.72 13.64
N ALA A 34 9.05 -0.01 12.66
CA ALA A 34 10.05 -1.06 12.83
C ALA A 34 11.46 -0.61 12.42
N GLY A 35 11.72 0.71 12.43
CA GLY A 35 12.99 1.29 11.99
C GLY A 35 12.95 1.66 10.51
N ASP A 36 13.35 0.74 9.63
CA ASP A 36 13.44 0.97 8.19
C ASP A 36 12.08 1.06 7.51
N TYR A 37 11.08 0.38 8.09
CA TYR A 37 9.72 0.32 7.56
C TYR A 37 8.68 0.65 8.61
N VAL A 38 7.60 1.28 8.17
CA VAL A 38 6.39 1.49 8.95
C VAL A 38 5.28 0.64 8.34
N TYR A 39 4.66 -0.21 9.16
CA TYR A 39 3.55 -1.07 8.77
C TYR A 39 2.26 -0.49 9.31
N VAL A 40 1.33 -0.16 8.41
CA VAL A 40 0.05 0.47 8.74
C VAL A 40 -1.04 -0.58 8.70
N SER A 41 -1.76 -0.70 9.82
CA SER A 41 -2.94 -1.56 9.95
C SER A 41 -4.05 -1.13 8.99
N GLY A 42 -5.02 -2.01 8.74
CA GLY A 42 -6.20 -1.70 7.92
C GLY A 42 -6.91 -0.42 8.37
N GLN A 43 -7.06 0.52 7.44
CA GLN A 43 -7.81 1.75 7.63
C GLN A 43 -9.08 1.73 6.78
N GLY A 44 -10.22 1.81 7.48
CA GLY A 44 -11.54 1.92 6.89
C GLY A 44 -11.93 3.36 6.53
N PRO A 45 -13.18 3.57 6.08
CA PRO A 45 -13.66 4.83 5.54
C PRO A 45 -14.17 5.82 6.58
N ARG A 46 -14.10 5.50 7.88
CA ARG A 46 -14.54 6.40 8.94
C ARG A 46 -13.47 7.41 9.31
N GLY A 47 -13.90 8.67 9.52
CA GLY A 47 -13.04 9.72 10.04
C GLY A 47 -12.70 9.52 11.53
N PRO A 48 -11.78 10.33 12.08
CA PRO A 48 -11.45 10.31 13.51
C PRO A 48 -12.65 10.59 14.44
N ASP A 49 -13.65 11.29 13.94
CA ASP A 49 -14.93 11.57 14.59
C ASP A 49 -15.95 10.41 14.46
N GLY A 50 -15.59 9.33 13.78
CA GLY A 50 -16.46 8.18 13.49
C GLY A 50 -17.41 8.39 12.32
N ASN A 51 -17.39 9.57 11.69
CA ASN A 51 -18.26 9.90 10.56
C ASN A 51 -17.93 9.03 9.34
N LEU A 52 -18.96 8.52 8.68
CA LEU A 52 -18.85 7.77 7.43
C LEU A 52 -19.33 8.66 6.28
N PRO A 53 -18.46 9.03 5.32
CA PRO A 53 -18.88 9.82 4.16
C PRO A 53 -19.99 9.13 3.35
N GLU A 54 -20.86 9.91 2.72
CA GLU A 54 -22.05 9.38 2.04
C GLU A 54 -21.74 8.54 0.78
N ASN A 55 -20.82 9.01 -0.06
CA ASN A 55 -20.49 8.35 -1.33
C ASN A 55 -19.16 7.59 -1.28
N PHE A 56 -19.06 6.56 -2.12
CA PHE A 56 -17.90 5.66 -2.14
C PHE A 56 -16.57 6.38 -2.43
N ALA A 57 -16.50 7.30 -3.39
CA ALA A 57 -15.28 8.06 -3.62
C ALA A 57 -14.84 8.84 -2.36
N ALA A 58 -15.78 9.40 -1.60
CA ALA A 58 -15.46 10.09 -0.34
C ALA A 58 -15.01 9.12 0.75
N GLN A 59 -15.62 7.93 0.83
CA GLN A 59 -15.19 6.85 1.73
C GLN A 59 -13.78 6.36 1.41
N CYS A 60 -13.47 6.13 0.13
CA CYS A 60 -12.12 5.78 -0.33
C CYS A 60 -11.10 6.88 -0.04
N ARG A 61 -11.47 8.16 -0.24
CA ARG A 61 -10.62 9.30 0.16
C ARG A 61 -10.36 9.29 1.66
N GLN A 62 -11.39 9.09 2.46
CA GLN A 62 -11.25 9.08 3.91
C GLN A 62 -10.32 7.95 4.39
N ALA A 63 -10.41 6.76 3.81
CA ALA A 63 -9.47 5.67 4.10
C ALA A 63 -8.01 6.06 3.78
N LEU A 64 -7.77 6.76 2.67
CA LEU A 64 -6.43 7.27 2.32
C LEU A 64 -5.97 8.43 3.22
N GLU A 65 -6.88 9.32 3.66
CA GLU A 65 -6.55 10.36 4.64
C GLU A 65 -6.18 9.77 6.00
N ASN A 66 -6.81 8.66 6.37
CA ASN A 66 -6.46 7.91 7.58
C ASN A 66 -5.04 7.33 7.47
N ILE A 67 -4.72 6.70 6.32
CA ILE A 67 -3.34 6.25 6.02
C ILE A 67 -2.36 7.42 6.09
N ARG A 68 -2.66 8.51 5.40
CA ARG A 68 -1.81 9.71 5.36
C ARG A 68 -1.52 10.23 6.77
N SER A 69 -2.56 10.37 7.60
CA SER A 69 -2.42 10.84 8.98
C SER A 69 -1.50 9.95 9.82
N ILE A 70 -1.54 8.62 9.62
CA ILE A 70 -0.68 7.66 10.32
C ILE A 70 0.77 7.76 9.83
N ILE A 71 0.97 7.87 8.52
CA ILE A 71 2.28 8.06 7.90
C ILE A 71 2.93 9.37 8.37
N GLU A 72 2.15 10.46 8.41
CA GLU A 72 2.61 11.76 8.94
C GLU A 72 2.95 11.68 10.44
N ALA A 73 2.19 10.92 11.23
CA ALA A 73 2.51 10.67 12.64
C ALA A 73 3.81 9.85 12.85
N ALA A 74 4.27 9.12 11.83
CA ALA A 74 5.57 8.46 11.81
C ALA A 74 6.72 9.39 11.34
N GLY A 75 6.41 10.65 11.02
CA GLY A 75 7.36 11.62 10.46
C GLY A 75 7.66 11.39 8.98
N LEU A 76 6.75 10.75 8.24
CA LEU A 76 6.91 10.40 6.82
C LEU A 76 5.84 11.11 5.96
N SER A 77 5.90 10.92 4.65
CA SER A 77 4.90 11.41 3.67
C SER A 77 4.37 10.26 2.80
N LEU A 78 3.32 10.48 2.01
CA LEU A 78 2.78 9.47 1.10
C LEU A 78 3.81 8.97 0.05
N GLU A 79 4.85 9.76 -0.26
CA GLU A 79 5.95 9.33 -1.12
C GLU A 79 6.73 8.14 -0.54
N HIS A 80 6.67 7.95 0.77
CA HIS A 80 7.32 6.84 1.46
C HIS A 80 6.53 5.54 1.35
N VAL A 81 5.26 5.59 0.96
CA VAL A 81 4.43 4.39 0.78
C VAL A 81 4.95 3.61 -0.42
N VAL A 82 5.31 2.35 -0.18
CA VAL A 82 5.88 1.44 -1.18
C VAL A 82 4.92 0.31 -1.54
N TYR A 83 3.98 -0.02 -0.66
CA TYR A 83 2.97 -1.04 -0.89
C TYR A 83 1.63 -0.67 -0.28
N THR A 84 0.54 -1.04 -0.97
CA THR A 84 -0.83 -0.97 -0.45
C THR A 84 -1.59 -2.26 -0.74
N GLN A 85 -2.32 -2.74 0.26
CA GLN A 85 -3.30 -3.82 0.11
C GLN A 85 -4.69 -3.21 0.30
N VAL A 86 -5.54 -3.32 -0.72
CA VAL A 86 -6.92 -2.84 -0.69
C VAL A 86 -7.86 -4.04 -0.63
N TYR A 87 -8.82 -3.97 0.28
CA TYR A 87 -9.93 -4.91 0.39
C TYR A 87 -11.23 -4.17 0.02
N LEU A 88 -12.04 -4.76 -0.87
CA LEU A 88 -13.29 -4.19 -1.36
C LEU A 88 -14.42 -5.20 -1.25
N GLU A 89 -15.57 -4.79 -0.73
CA GLU A 89 -16.77 -5.64 -0.77
C GLU A 89 -17.37 -5.72 -2.18
N ASP A 90 -17.40 -4.59 -2.90
CA ASP A 90 -17.88 -4.51 -4.28
C ASP A 90 -16.71 -4.20 -5.23
N THR A 91 -16.23 -5.22 -5.94
CA THR A 91 -15.16 -5.05 -6.95
C THR A 91 -15.58 -4.21 -8.14
N GLY A 92 -16.89 -4.02 -8.37
CA GLY A 92 -17.42 -3.07 -9.35
C GLY A 92 -17.02 -1.61 -9.07
N LYS A 93 -16.60 -1.30 -7.83
CA LYS A 93 -16.06 0.01 -7.43
C LYS A 93 -14.58 0.21 -7.76
N TYR A 94 -13.87 -0.80 -8.24
CA TYR A 94 -12.45 -0.70 -8.56
C TYR A 94 -12.07 0.49 -9.48
N PRO A 95 -12.84 0.84 -10.52
CA PRO A 95 -12.56 2.03 -11.33
C PRO A 95 -12.57 3.33 -10.53
N GLU A 96 -13.42 3.44 -9.51
CA GLU A 96 -13.50 4.61 -8.63
C GLU A 96 -12.29 4.68 -7.69
N VAL A 97 -11.86 3.53 -7.16
CA VAL A 97 -10.61 3.40 -6.38
C VAL A 97 -9.41 3.89 -7.21
N LYS A 98 -9.27 3.44 -8.47
CA LYS A 98 -8.18 3.88 -9.37
C LYS A 98 -8.14 5.40 -9.52
N ARG A 99 -9.30 6.03 -9.75
CA ARG A 99 -9.42 7.49 -9.90
C ARG A 99 -9.04 8.24 -8.63
N VAL A 100 -9.41 7.72 -7.45
CA VAL A 100 -9.03 8.33 -6.17
C VAL A 100 -7.53 8.18 -5.95
N PHE A 101 -6.97 6.97 -6.07
CA PHE A 101 -5.53 6.72 -5.88
C PHE A 101 -4.64 7.58 -6.77
N ALA A 102 -5.02 7.80 -8.03
CA ALA A 102 -4.27 8.66 -8.96
C ALA A 102 -4.10 10.10 -8.43
N LYS A 103 -5.06 10.61 -7.64
CA LYS A 103 -4.98 11.95 -7.03
C LYS A 103 -4.04 12.03 -5.83
N TYR A 104 -3.77 10.89 -5.18
CA TYR A 104 -2.93 10.82 -3.97
C TYR A 104 -1.47 10.52 -4.28
N PHE A 105 -1.22 9.64 -5.26
CA PHE A 105 0.14 9.14 -5.52
C PHE A 105 0.73 9.58 -6.88
N GLY A 106 -0.05 10.23 -7.75
CA GLY A 106 0.45 10.78 -9.01
C GLY A 106 1.12 9.74 -9.91
N GLU A 107 2.31 10.07 -10.41
CA GLU A 107 3.04 9.30 -11.44
C GLU A 107 3.89 8.15 -10.90
N SER A 108 4.08 8.06 -9.57
CA SER A 108 4.88 6.98 -8.93
C SER A 108 4.08 6.29 -7.82
N PRO A 109 2.97 5.61 -8.15
CA PRO A 109 2.15 4.93 -7.16
C PRO A 109 2.90 3.79 -6.47
N PRO A 110 2.53 3.43 -5.22
CA PRO A 110 3.05 2.24 -4.58
C PRO A 110 2.68 0.98 -5.36
N ALA A 111 3.40 -0.12 -5.09
CA ALA A 111 2.92 -1.43 -5.47
C ALA A 111 1.56 -1.69 -4.82
N ARG A 112 0.60 -2.27 -5.56
CA ARG A 112 -0.78 -2.38 -5.07
C ARG A 112 -1.41 -3.71 -5.40
N ALA A 113 -2.05 -4.33 -4.42
CA ALA A 113 -2.97 -5.43 -4.61
C ALA A 113 -4.38 -5.01 -4.20
N VAL A 114 -5.39 -5.44 -4.96
CA VAL A 114 -6.81 -5.21 -4.65
C VAL A 114 -7.53 -6.53 -4.66
N LEU A 115 -8.22 -6.85 -3.56
CA LEU A 115 -8.94 -8.09 -3.38
C LEU A 115 -10.42 -7.81 -3.10
N GLY A 116 -11.29 -8.55 -3.78
CA GLY A 116 -12.69 -8.65 -3.40
C GLY A 116 -12.83 -9.49 -2.13
N VAL A 117 -13.58 -9.01 -1.15
CA VAL A 117 -13.85 -9.73 0.11
C VAL A 117 -15.35 -9.81 0.36
N ALA A 118 -15.79 -10.87 1.05
CA ALA A 118 -17.22 -11.06 1.30
C ALA A 118 -17.80 -10.00 2.25
N ARG A 119 -17.04 -9.63 3.30
CA ARG A 119 -17.41 -8.62 4.30
C ARG A 119 -16.19 -7.98 4.93
N LEU A 120 -16.33 -6.72 5.36
CA LEU A 120 -15.38 -5.97 6.18
C LEU A 120 -15.99 -5.60 7.54
N PRO A 121 -15.18 -5.44 8.60
CA PRO A 121 -15.66 -4.91 9.88
C PRO A 121 -16.17 -3.47 9.78
N ASP A 122 -15.51 -2.64 8.94
CA ASP A 122 -15.92 -1.27 8.62
C ASP A 122 -16.05 -1.09 7.09
N PRO A 123 -17.20 -1.45 6.51
CA PRO A 123 -17.40 -1.45 5.06
C PRO A 123 -17.47 -0.04 4.48
N PRO A 124 -17.26 0.13 3.15
CA PRO A 124 -17.11 -0.93 2.13
C PRO A 124 -15.67 -1.14 1.62
N ILE A 125 -14.69 -0.46 2.20
CA ILE A 125 -13.28 -0.49 1.78
C ILE A 125 -12.35 -0.45 2.98
N GLU A 126 -11.28 -1.24 2.95
CA GLU A 126 -10.19 -1.17 3.91
C GLU A 126 -8.85 -1.15 3.18
N ILE A 127 -7.92 -0.29 3.62
CA ILE A 127 -6.59 -0.14 3.02
C ILE A 127 -5.53 -0.36 4.09
N SER A 128 -4.58 -1.27 3.84
CA SER A 128 -3.33 -1.38 4.60
C SER A 128 -2.17 -0.84 3.77
N ALA A 129 -1.12 -0.35 4.42
CA ALA A 129 0.02 0.22 3.73
C ALA A 129 1.36 -0.14 4.39
N ILE A 130 2.42 -0.15 3.58
CA ILE A 130 3.80 -0.24 4.06
C ILE A 130 4.55 0.97 3.52
N ALA A 131 5.27 1.66 4.39
CA ALA A 131 6.15 2.75 4.03
C ALA A 131 7.61 2.43 4.35
N VAL A 132 8.53 2.90 3.52
CA VAL A 132 9.98 2.84 3.74
C VAL A 132 10.45 4.20 4.26
N ARG A 133 11.33 4.23 5.25
CA ARG A 133 11.86 5.50 5.79
C ARG A 133 12.86 6.17 4.86
N ASP A 134 13.75 5.36 4.29
CA ASP A 134 14.76 5.84 3.35
C ASP A 134 14.30 5.62 1.91
N LEU A 135 14.16 6.72 1.18
CA LEU A 135 13.76 6.72 -0.23
C LEU A 135 14.93 6.34 -1.15
N ALA A 136 16.16 6.25 -0.65
CA ALA A 136 17.28 5.76 -1.45
C ALA A 136 16.98 4.35 -1.99
N GLY A 137 17.27 4.14 -3.28
CA GLY A 137 16.95 2.89 -3.96
C GLY A 137 15.45 2.60 -4.14
N LYS A 138 14.52 3.47 -3.69
CA LYS A 138 13.10 3.35 -4.01
C LYS A 138 12.90 3.56 -5.51
N ARG A 139 12.51 2.52 -6.24
CA ARG A 139 12.21 2.61 -7.67
C ARG A 139 11.06 1.67 -8.06
N PRO A 140 10.17 2.10 -8.96
CA PRO A 140 9.18 1.20 -9.51
C PRO A 140 9.88 0.12 -10.37
N VAL A 141 9.29 -1.07 -10.40
CA VAL A 141 9.73 -2.22 -11.20
C VAL A 141 8.54 -2.69 -12.02
N TYR A 142 8.77 -2.88 -13.32
CA TYR A 142 7.74 -3.27 -14.28
C TYR A 142 8.14 -4.59 -14.96
N PRO A 143 7.17 -5.46 -15.32
CA PRO A 143 7.34 -6.46 -16.37
C PRO A 143 7.83 -5.82 -17.66
N ALA A 144 8.48 -6.59 -18.53
CA ALA A 144 9.14 -6.04 -19.72
C ALA A 144 8.13 -5.43 -20.74
N ASP A 145 6.91 -5.94 -20.73
CA ASP A 145 5.81 -5.61 -21.64
C ASP A 145 4.83 -4.55 -21.09
N CYS A 146 4.81 -4.31 -19.77
CA CYS A 146 3.87 -3.38 -19.15
C CYS A 146 4.48 -1.99 -18.97
N LYS A 147 3.83 -0.94 -19.52
CA LYS A 147 4.26 0.46 -19.39
C LYS A 147 3.53 1.18 -18.25
N SER A 148 4.10 2.30 -17.80
CA SER A 148 3.70 3.10 -16.63
C SER A 148 2.33 3.82 -16.71
N ASN A 149 1.52 3.55 -17.74
CA ASN A 149 0.23 4.24 -17.94
C ASN A 149 -0.90 3.65 -17.08
N ASP A 150 -0.69 2.50 -16.44
CA ASP A 150 -1.64 1.92 -15.49
C ASP A 150 -1.51 2.51 -14.09
N SER A 151 -2.65 2.68 -13.42
CA SER A 151 -2.81 3.39 -12.13
C SER A 151 -2.26 2.63 -10.90
N GLY A 152 -1.24 1.80 -11.08
CA GLY A 152 -0.55 1.05 -10.02
C GLY A 152 0.81 0.56 -10.50
N SER A 153 1.82 0.61 -9.61
CA SER A 153 3.13 0.06 -9.93
C SER A 153 3.09 -1.47 -9.78
N PRO A 154 3.61 -2.25 -10.74
CA PRO A 154 3.64 -3.72 -10.64
C PRO A 154 4.56 -4.20 -9.52
N GLY A 155 5.67 -3.50 -9.31
CA GLY A 155 6.59 -3.70 -8.22
C GLY A 155 7.18 -2.39 -7.72
N MET A 156 7.67 -2.39 -6.49
CA MET A 156 8.42 -1.30 -5.88
C MET A 156 9.64 -1.89 -5.18
N LEU A 157 10.82 -1.66 -5.75
CA LEU A 157 12.07 -2.03 -5.12
C LEU A 157 12.47 -0.95 -4.14
N THR A 158 12.91 -1.34 -2.96
CA THR A 158 13.67 -0.54 -1.99
C THR A 158 15.02 -1.22 -1.78
N HIS A 159 15.92 -0.60 -1.01
CA HIS A 159 17.25 -1.13 -0.61
C HIS A 159 17.45 -2.65 -0.76
N ASN A 160 16.74 -3.45 0.04
CA ASN A 160 16.89 -4.91 0.12
C ASN A 160 15.56 -5.65 -0.01
N ARG A 161 14.50 -4.99 -0.49
CA ARG A 161 13.17 -5.57 -0.54
C ARG A 161 12.40 -5.15 -1.77
N LEU A 162 11.85 -6.14 -2.45
CA LEU A 162 10.91 -5.94 -3.54
C LEU A 162 9.49 -6.17 -3.04
N PHE A 163 8.63 -5.17 -3.20
CA PHE A 163 7.19 -5.29 -2.99
C PHE A 163 6.53 -5.55 -4.33
N VAL A 164 5.84 -6.68 -4.48
CA VAL A 164 5.14 -7.04 -5.71
C VAL A 164 3.65 -6.79 -5.53
N GLY A 165 3.04 -6.06 -6.47
CA GLY A 165 1.61 -5.79 -6.52
C GLY A 165 0.79 -7.02 -6.91
N GLY A 166 -0.53 -6.86 -7.01
CA GLY A 166 -1.40 -7.90 -7.53
C GLY A 166 -1.14 -8.13 -9.02
N MET A 167 -0.69 -9.32 -9.39
CA MET A 167 -0.54 -9.72 -10.78
C MET A 167 -1.88 -10.24 -11.31
N LEU A 168 -2.44 -9.55 -12.30
CA LEU A 168 -3.68 -9.96 -12.96
C LEU A 168 -3.36 -10.92 -14.10
N GLY A 169 -4.25 -11.87 -14.36
CA GLY A 169 -4.24 -12.70 -15.57
C GLY A 169 -4.81 -11.97 -16.80
N SER A 170 -4.54 -10.66 -16.93
CA SER A 170 -5.08 -9.81 -17.99
C SER A 170 -3.96 -9.22 -18.84
N ASP A 171 -4.12 -9.14 -20.16
CA ASP A 171 -3.14 -8.54 -21.05
C ASP A 171 -2.83 -7.06 -20.67
N CYS A 172 -1.55 -6.68 -20.68
CA CYS A 172 -1.11 -5.35 -20.22
C CYS A 172 -1.42 -4.23 -21.22
N GLU A 173 -1.55 -4.56 -22.51
CA GLU A 173 -1.83 -3.56 -23.55
C GLU A 173 -3.33 -3.31 -23.71
N SER A 174 -4.13 -4.39 -23.76
CA SER A 174 -5.57 -4.34 -23.96
C SER A 174 -6.38 -4.30 -22.65
N GLY A 175 -5.78 -4.67 -21.51
CA GLY A 175 -6.48 -4.83 -20.24
C GLY A 175 -7.48 -6.00 -20.20
N LYS A 176 -7.52 -6.83 -21.26
CA LYS A 176 -8.50 -7.92 -21.38
C LYS A 176 -8.06 -9.11 -20.52
N LEU A 177 -8.99 -9.65 -19.74
CA LEU A 177 -8.78 -10.89 -18.99
C LEU A 177 -8.58 -12.06 -19.97
N VAL A 178 -7.60 -12.91 -19.70
CA VAL A 178 -7.41 -14.17 -20.43
C VAL A 178 -8.57 -15.11 -20.08
N ASP A 179 -9.22 -15.73 -21.07
CA ASP A 179 -10.47 -16.47 -20.84
C ASP A 179 -10.25 -17.75 -20.00
N ASP A 180 -9.12 -18.45 -20.20
CA ASP A 180 -8.80 -19.69 -19.50
C ASP A 180 -8.16 -19.43 -18.12
N PRO A 181 -8.72 -19.94 -17.01
CA PRO A 181 -8.18 -19.72 -15.67
C PRO A 181 -6.75 -20.24 -15.47
N ARG A 182 -6.36 -21.34 -16.13
CA ARG A 182 -4.97 -21.83 -16.02
C ARG A 182 -4.02 -20.84 -16.68
N ALA A 183 -4.33 -20.40 -17.89
CA ALA A 183 -3.55 -19.38 -18.58
C ALA A 183 -3.48 -18.05 -17.81
N GLN A 184 -4.54 -17.67 -17.07
CA GLN A 184 -4.49 -16.51 -16.16
C GLN A 184 -3.44 -16.69 -15.05
N VAL A 185 -3.37 -17.89 -14.45
CA VAL A 185 -2.40 -18.20 -13.39
C VAL A 185 -0.98 -18.22 -13.95
N ASP A 186 -0.77 -18.89 -15.08
CA ASP A 186 0.54 -18.96 -15.73
C ASP A 186 1.05 -17.55 -16.06
N LEU A 187 0.20 -16.71 -16.67
CA LEU A 187 0.55 -15.31 -16.96
C LEU A 187 0.87 -14.49 -15.71
N ALA A 188 0.12 -14.66 -14.62
CA ALA A 188 0.37 -13.95 -13.38
C ALA A 188 1.73 -14.35 -12.75
N LEU A 189 2.09 -15.64 -12.83
CA LEU A 189 3.37 -16.15 -12.34
C LEU A 189 4.55 -15.70 -13.22
N ASP A 190 4.39 -15.74 -14.54
CA ASP A 190 5.42 -15.28 -15.48
C ASP A 190 5.76 -13.81 -15.23
N ARG A 191 4.74 -12.96 -15.02
CA ARG A 191 4.94 -11.54 -14.67
C ARG A 191 5.62 -11.32 -13.34
N MET A 192 5.26 -12.11 -12.33
CA MET A 192 5.96 -12.08 -11.06
C MET A 192 7.45 -12.41 -11.26
N GLN A 193 7.77 -13.42 -12.08
CA GLN A 193 9.13 -13.77 -12.41
C GLN A 193 9.87 -12.64 -13.14
N GLU A 194 9.22 -11.95 -14.06
CA GLU A 194 9.81 -10.80 -14.76
C GLU A 194 10.13 -9.63 -13.82
N ILE A 195 9.21 -9.30 -12.90
CA ILE A 195 9.43 -8.24 -11.90
C ILE A 195 10.60 -8.59 -10.99
N VAL A 196 10.70 -9.85 -10.55
CA VAL A 196 11.84 -10.32 -9.75
C VAL A 196 13.15 -10.20 -10.54
N LYS A 197 13.18 -10.65 -11.80
CA LYS A 197 14.37 -10.49 -12.66
C LYS A 197 14.76 -9.03 -12.88
N ALA A 198 13.79 -8.13 -13.05
CA ALA A 198 14.02 -6.71 -13.28
C ALA A 198 14.43 -5.94 -12.00
N ALA A 199 14.18 -6.52 -10.82
CA ALA A 199 14.66 -5.97 -9.56
C ALA A 199 16.18 -6.15 -9.38
N GLY A 200 16.78 -7.15 -10.05
CA GLY A 200 18.17 -7.59 -9.88
C GLY A 200 18.31 -8.67 -8.82
#